data_AF-A0AA43QNK5-F1
#
_entry.id   AF-A0AA43QNK5-F1
#
_cell.length_a   1.000
_cell.length_b   1.000
_cell.length_c   1.000
_cell.angle_alpha   90.00
_cell.angle_beta   90.00
_cell.angle_gamma   90.00
#
_symmetry.space_group_name_H-M   'P 1'
#
loop_
_entity.id
_entity.type
_entity.pdbx_description
1 polymer ?
#
loop_
_entity_poly.entity_id
_entity_poly.type
_entity_poly.pdbx_seq_one_letter_code
_entity_poly.pdbx_strand_id
1 'polypeptide(L)'
;MGALWRSRVEDGFTRLFHGNASSITLLSSLNRLDRDLEALLTDKKPELVTIIPNRNKAPSVQAASKNVQEQAQPSQTRPSRYTEEQLASASQRRQSEVQQLEARLGRIPGFSRSADGTSFMIPIVPRKPSELPVHLRMVGKTCISVPILYPLQSCSIELQDVDRDAAAPVERAFARKVEKGDGTLMGHINMLAQNMQVLVAEGKAMGVEGLTQGTVDHESGIDTADPGKAKLRIDDDRDHVRYIARPPEWDVSNANHDAHEERGDSSCSESEINSDEESGETEEEEDSAPTAAAAASSKPTPNAERGISLSFPTLELYSIELLELSSLSITVKCSRCKDTMDIPNLRHATPRNQSCKKCAIAFTLTYRRELIHANSTRAGYLDLEGCTVVDMLPSTFLPTCSQCSSTPPPSSGVVSVRGASSLAICRECHAKMTFKIPDVKFLVVTAGSSAGAPQLKKKKPRENLGITTGTELPRRGRCSHYSKSYRWFRFSCCEKVFPCDRCHDAECDHAVEHANRMICGWCSREQNYRPEDCGFCHASVVKKAGSGFWEGGKGTRDKARMSRKDPRKYKRPPGGALRKKYG
;
A
#
# COMPACT_ATOMS: atom_id res chain seq x y z
N MET A 1 14.56 34.08 -26.18
CA MET A 1 15.82 33.61 -26.82
C MET A 1 15.65 32.19 -27.33
N GLY A 2 15.36 31.20 -26.48
CA GLY A 2 14.52 30.01 -26.79
C GLY A 2 14.59 29.45 -28.22
N ALA A 3 13.50 29.64 -28.98
CA ALA A 3 13.30 28.95 -30.27
C ALA A 3 14.39 29.19 -31.33
N LEU A 4 15.10 30.32 -31.30
CA LEU A 4 16.01 30.72 -32.39
C LEU A 4 17.28 29.87 -32.46
N TRP A 5 17.90 29.53 -31.32
CA TRP A 5 19.05 28.62 -31.32
C TRP A 5 18.64 27.18 -31.60
N ARG A 6 17.42 26.78 -31.20
CA ARG A 6 16.90 25.45 -31.49
C ARG A 6 16.72 25.22 -32.99
N SER A 7 16.06 26.15 -33.69
CA SER A 7 15.90 26.09 -35.15
C SER A 7 17.26 26.02 -35.86
N ARG A 8 18.26 26.82 -35.44
CA ARG A 8 19.60 26.79 -36.04
C ARG A 8 20.28 25.42 -35.95
N VAL A 9 20.17 24.74 -34.81
CA VAL A 9 20.76 23.41 -34.61
C VAL A 9 19.99 22.36 -35.40
N GLU A 10 18.66 22.44 -35.45
CA GLU A 10 17.80 21.53 -36.24
C GLU A 10 18.03 21.72 -37.77
N ASP A 11 18.10 22.96 -38.26
CA ASP A 11 18.42 23.31 -39.65
C ASP A 11 19.87 22.91 -40.03
N GLY A 12 20.83 23.18 -39.13
CA GLY A 12 22.24 22.83 -39.30
C GLY A 12 22.47 21.32 -39.40
N PHE A 13 21.85 20.55 -38.50
CA PHE A 13 21.89 19.09 -38.53
C PHE A 13 21.25 18.53 -39.82
N THR A 14 20.13 19.11 -40.26
CA THR A 14 19.46 18.74 -41.52
C THR A 14 20.37 18.99 -42.74
N ARG A 15 21.13 20.10 -42.77
CA ARG A 15 22.14 20.37 -43.81
C ARG A 15 23.31 19.39 -43.77
N LEU A 16 23.83 19.07 -42.58
CA LEU A 16 24.90 18.08 -42.40
C LEU A 16 24.49 16.68 -42.90
N PHE A 17 23.21 16.33 -42.76
CA PHE A 17 22.65 15.06 -43.22
C PHE A 17 22.42 15.05 -44.74
N HIS A 18 21.79 16.08 -45.30
CA HIS A 18 21.52 16.16 -46.75
C HIS A 18 22.76 16.41 -47.61
N GLY A 19 23.81 17.04 -47.06
CA GLY A 19 25.05 17.30 -47.81
C GLY A 19 25.90 16.07 -48.14
N ASN A 20 25.70 14.93 -47.45
CA ASN A 20 26.52 13.71 -47.61
C ASN A 20 25.65 12.44 -47.62
N ALA A 21 24.71 12.36 -48.55
CA ALA A 21 23.58 11.43 -48.54
C ALA A 21 23.90 9.93 -48.84
N SER A 22 25.15 9.45 -48.74
CA SER A 22 25.49 8.08 -49.20
C SER A 22 26.55 7.27 -48.43
N SER A 23 27.19 7.77 -47.37
CA SER A 23 28.24 6.97 -46.67
C SER A 23 28.48 7.25 -45.18
N ILE A 24 27.71 8.13 -44.53
CA ILE A 24 27.91 8.50 -43.13
C ILE A 24 26.96 7.71 -42.20
N THR A 25 27.52 7.15 -41.12
CA THR A 25 26.73 6.49 -40.07
C THR A 25 26.17 7.52 -39.10
N LEU A 26 25.03 7.22 -38.47
CA LEU A 26 24.36 8.15 -37.55
C LEU A 26 25.27 8.59 -36.38
N LEU A 27 26.21 7.72 -35.97
CA LEU A 27 27.22 8.05 -34.96
C LEU A 27 28.26 9.08 -35.46
N SER A 28 28.69 9.00 -36.73
CA SER A 28 29.58 10.03 -37.29
C SER A 28 28.85 11.33 -37.65
N SER A 29 27.53 11.29 -37.91
CA SER A 29 26.69 12.50 -37.97
C SER A 29 26.65 13.22 -36.62
N LEU A 30 26.44 12.50 -35.52
CA LEU A 30 26.40 13.07 -34.16
C LEU A 30 27.75 13.63 -33.73
N ASN A 31 28.84 12.89 -33.93
CA ASN A 31 30.19 13.37 -33.61
C ASN A 31 30.62 14.59 -34.46
N ARG A 32 30.00 14.80 -35.62
CA ARG A 32 30.24 15.99 -36.46
C ARG A 32 29.38 17.17 -36.03
N LEU A 33 28.11 16.94 -35.70
CA LEU A 33 27.25 17.95 -35.08
C LEU A 33 27.93 18.53 -33.83
N ASP A 34 28.43 17.67 -32.94
CA ASP A 34 29.09 18.05 -31.68
C ASP A 34 30.29 19.01 -31.90
N ARG A 35 31.07 18.79 -32.97
CA ARG A 35 32.17 19.68 -33.37
C ARG A 35 31.71 20.99 -34.02
N ASP A 36 30.63 20.94 -34.80
CA ASP A 36 30.14 22.09 -35.57
C ASP A 36 29.13 22.96 -34.78
N LEU A 37 28.75 22.55 -33.56
CA LEU A 37 27.78 23.25 -32.69
C LEU A 37 28.16 24.71 -32.40
N GLU A 38 29.43 25.00 -32.13
CA GLU A 38 29.88 26.37 -31.85
C GLU A 38 29.71 27.30 -33.07
N ALA A 39 29.91 26.79 -34.29
CA ALA A 39 29.66 27.52 -35.53
C ALA A 39 28.15 27.77 -35.74
N LEU A 40 27.32 26.74 -35.59
CA LEU A 40 25.86 26.84 -35.75
C LEU A 40 25.20 27.82 -34.75
N LEU A 41 25.81 27.99 -33.57
CA LEU A 41 25.35 28.95 -32.57
C LEU A 41 25.84 30.39 -32.84
N THR A 42 27.02 30.57 -33.44
CA THR A 42 27.63 31.89 -33.69
C THR A 42 27.21 32.54 -35.01
N ASP A 43 26.65 31.79 -35.95
CA ASP A 43 26.35 32.29 -37.29
C ASP A 43 25.36 33.48 -37.34
N LYS A 44 25.57 34.38 -38.31
CA LYS A 44 24.83 35.65 -38.45
C LYS A 44 23.36 35.41 -38.85
N LYS A 45 22.49 36.36 -38.47
CA LYS A 45 21.04 36.32 -38.75
C LYS A 45 20.76 36.06 -40.24
N PRO A 46 19.89 35.09 -40.61
CA PRO A 46 19.28 35.09 -41.93
C PRO A 46 18.32 36.28 -42.06
N GLU A 47 18.26 36.84 -43.26
CA GLU A 47 17.50 38.04 -43.60
C GLU A 47 16.02 37.69 -43.81
N LEU A 48 15.11 38.36 -43.10
CA LEU A 48 13.66 38.14 -43.21
C LEU A 48 13.07 39.02 -44.31
N VAL A 49 12.61 38.39 -45.39
CA VAL A 49 11.82 39.04 -46.44
C VAL A 49 10.43 39.39 -45.88
N THR A 50 10.10 40.69 -45.87
CA THR A 50 8.79 41.18 -45.41
C THR A 50 7.80 41.25 -46.57
N ILE A 51 6.72 40.49 -46.49
CA ILE A 51 5.61 40.53 -47.46
C ILE A 51 4.58 41.54 -46.98
N ILE A 52 4.36 42.62 -47.74
CA ILE A 52 3.39 43.68 -47.44
C ILE A 52 2.10 43.44 -48.24
N PRO A 53 0.92 43.25 -47.61
CA PRO A 53 -0.35 43.16 -48.32
C PRO A 53 -0.83 44.54 -48.77
N ASN A 54 -1.31 44.63 -50.01
CA ASN A 54 -1.73 45.88 -50.63
C ASN A 54 -3.15 46.32 -50.16
N ARG A 55 -3.35 47.62 -49.89
CA ARG A 55 -4.53 48.14 -49.17
C ARG A 55 -5.49 48.88 -50.10
N ASN A 56 -6.50 48.17 -50.63
CA ASN A 56 -7.58 48.79 -51.41
C ASN A 56 -8.57 49.59 -50.54
N LYS A 57 -9.18 50.59 -51.17
CA LYS A 57 -9.82 51.75 -50.52
C LYS A 57 -11.29 51.87 -50.96
N ALA A 58 -12.22 51.84 -50.01
CA ALA A 58 -13.64 52.16 -50.22
C ALA A 58 -14.22 52.88 -48.97
N PRO A 59 -15.28 53.70 -49.09
CA PRO A 59 -15.39 54.91 -48.28
C PRO A 59 -16.30 54.85 -47.05
N SER A 60 -16.17 55.87 -46.20
CA SER A 60 -16.91 56.10 -44.96
C SER A 60 -18.32 56.65 -45.19
N VAL A 61 -19.27 56.26 -44.33
CA VAL A 61 -20.46 57.06 -44.01
C VAL A 61 -20.62 57.10 -42.48
N GLN A 62 -21.01 58.25 -41.95
CA GLN A 62 -21.14 58.54 -40.50
C GLN A 62 -22.61 58.62 -40.05
N ALA A 63 -22.80 58.69 -38.72
CA ALA A 63 -24.00 59.12 -37.97
C ALA A 63 -25.17 58.09 -37.95
N ALA A 64 -25.95 57.94 -36.87
CA ALA A 64 -26.27 58.90 -35.81
C ALA A 64 -26.70 58.21 -34.49
N SER A 65 -26.59 58.92 -33.37
CA SER A 65 -27.03 58.45 -32.04
C SER A 65 -28.52 58.72 -31.79
N LYS A 66 -29.24 57.76 -31.18
CA LYS A 66 -30.41 58.04 -30.33
C LYS A 66 -30.44 57.09 -29.12
N ASN A 67 -30.98 57.59 -28.02
CA ASN A 67 -30.92 57.01 -26.68
C ASN A 67 -32.33 56.94 -26.09
N VAL A 68 -32.81 55.76 -25.70
CA VAL A 68 -33.96 55.54 -24.77
C VAL A 68 -33.71 54.24 -23.98
N GLN A 69 -34.16 54.24 -22.73
CA GLN A 69 -33.91 53.25 -21.69
C GLN A 69 -34.78 51.97 -21.76
N GLU A 70 -34.14 50.85 -21.37
CA GLU A 70 -34.59 49.95 -20.29
C GLU A 70 -35.89 49.15 -20.43
N GLN A 71 -35.74 47.86 -20.73
CA GLN A 71 -36.40 46.78 -19.97
C GLN A 71 -35.48 45.55 -19.93
N ALA A 72 -35.36 44.93 -18.75
CA ALA A 72 -34.40 43.86 -18.50
C ALA A 72 -35.06 42.48 -18.54
N GLN A 73 -34.50 41.56 -19.33
CA GLN A 73 -34.57 40.09 -19.15
C GLN A 73 -33.39 39.42 -19.89
N PRO A 74 -33.06 38.15 -19.60
CA PRO A 74 -31.69 37.79 -19.26
C PRO A 74 -30.72 37.60 -20.44
N SER A 75 -29.45 37.82 -20.12
CA SER A 75 -28.28 37.66 -20.98
C SER A 75 -28.16 36.22 -21.52
N GLN A 76 -28.69 35.96 -22.73
CA GLN A 76 -28.21 34.84 -23.52
C GLN A 76 -26.75 35.13 -23.91
N THR A 77 -25.81 34.41 -23.29
CA THR A 77 -24.39 34.53 -23.56
C THR A 77 -24.12 34.18 -25.03
N ARG A 78 -23.75 35.19 -25.83
CA ARG A 78 -23.27 34.97 -27.19
C ARG A 78 -22.09 33.99 -27.15
N PRO A 79 -22.06 32.94 -28.00
CA PRO A 79 -20.91 32.05 -28.07
C PRO A 79 -19.68 32.85 -28.50
N SER A 80 -18.58 32.70 -27.77
CA SER A 80 -17.28 33.23 -28.15
C SER A 80 -16.88 32.67 -29.51
N ARG A 81 -16.76 33.54 -30.52
CA ARG A 81 -16.20 33.16 -31.82
C ARG A 81 -14.70 32.88 -31.63
N TYR A 82 -14.36 31.60 -31.54
CA TYR A 82 -12.96 31.13 -31.57
C TYR A 82 -12.30 31.55 -32.88
N THR A 83 -11.00 31.85 -32.85
CA THR A 83 -10.24 32.18 -34.06
C THR A 83 -9.96 30.92 -34.88
N GLU A 84 -9.73 31.08 -36.19
CA GLU A 84 -9.40 29.95 -37.08
C GLU A 84 -8.13 29.21 -36.62
N GLU A 85 -7.14 29.94 -36.09
CA GLU A 85 -5.90 29.39 -35.52
C GLU A 85 -6.16 28.58 -34.23
N GLN A 86 -7.11 29.01 -33.39
CA GLN A 86 -7.55 28.24 -32.21
C GLN A 86 -8.29 26.96 -32.63
N LEU A 87 -9.13 27.01 -33.67
CA LEU A 87 -9.82 25.83 -34.19
C LEU A 87 -8.86 24.83 -34.85
N ALA A 88 -7.88 25.32 -35.61
CA ALA A 88 -6.83 24.50 -36.22
C ALA A 88 -5.98 23.79 -35.16
N SER A 89 -5.45 24.53 -34.17
CA SER A 89 -4.66 23.95 -33.08
C SER A 89 -5.47 23.00 -32.20
N ALA A 90 -6.74 23.30 -31.92
CA ALA A 90 -7.65 22.39 -31.21
C ALA A 90 -7.85 21.07 -31.99
N SER A 91 -8.21 21.14 -33.28
CA SER A 91 -8.41 19.94 -34.10
C SER A 91 -7.16 19.06 -34.22
N GLN A 92 -5.97 19.65 -34.37
CA GLN A 92 -4.70 18.92 -34.38
C GLN A 92 -4.41 18.22 -33.03
N ARG A 93 -4.66 18.93 -31.92
CA ARG A 93 -4.51 18.36 -30.57
C ARG A 93 -5.51 17.23 -30.31
N ARG A 94 -6.78 17.41 -30.70
CA ARG A 94 -7.80 16.36 -30.66
C ARG A 94 -7.38 15.13 -31.45
N GLN A 95 -6.89 15.30 -32.69
CA GLN A 95 -6.49 14.19 -33.54
C GLN A 95 -5.32 13.40 -32.94
N SER A 96 -4.28 14.08 -32.44
CA SER A 96 -3.12 13.43 -31.83
C SER A 96 -3.44 12.74 -30.49
N GLU A 97 -4.26 13.34 -29.62
CA GLU A 97 -4.66 12.71 -28.37
C GLU A 97 -5.65 11.54 -28.57
N VAL A 98 -6.56 11.61 -29.56
CA VAL A 98 -7.42 10.48 -29.94
C VAL A 98 -6.62 9.34 -30.57
N GLN A 99 -5.65 9.63 -31.45
CA GLN A 99 -4.73 8.61 -31.96
C GLN A 99 -3.92 7.95 -30.84
N GLN A 100 -3.46 8.71 -29.84
CA GLN A 100 -2.78 8.16 -28.67
C GLN A 100 -3.71 7.29 -27.81
N LEU A 101 -4.98 7.67 -27.67
CA LEU A 101 -6.01 6.88 -26.98
C LEU A 101 -6.23 5.54 -27.70
N GLU A 102 -6.50 5.58 -29.00
CA GLU A 102 -6.74 4.39 -29.83
C GLU A 102 -5.51 3.47 -29.87
N ALA A 103 -4.30 4.03 -30.01
CA ALA A 103 -3.06 3.24 -30.03
C ALA A 103 -2.77 2.52 -28.69
N ARG A 104 -3.20 3.08 -27.56
CA ARG A 104 -2.97 2.53 -26.21
C ARG A 104 -4.10 1.60 -25.74
N LEU A 105 -5.35 1.98 -25.99
CA LEU A 105 -6.53 1.30 -25.46
C LEU A 105 -7.22 0.40 -26.50
N GLY A 106 -7.02 0.63 -27.81
CA GLY A 106 -7.67 -0.13 -28.88
C GLY A 106 -7.33 -1.62 -28.96
N ARG A 107 -6.29 -2.07 -28.25
CA ARG A 107 -5.94 -3.49 -28.09
C ARG A 107 -6.48 -4.11 -26.80
N ILE A 108 -7.19 -3.34 -25.96
CA ILE A 108 -7.71 -3.80 -24.67
C ILE A 108 -9.17 -4.26 -24.86
N PRO A 109 -9.55 -5.45 -24.36
CA PRO A 109 -10.94 -5.92 -24.47
C PRO A 109 -11.89 -4.95 -23.75
N GLY A 110 -12.98 -4.57 -24.43
CA GLY A 110 -13.96 -3.60 -23.93
C GLY A 110 -13.73 -2.16 -24.38
N PHE A 111 -12.68 -1.86 -25.16
CA PHE A 111 -12.58 -0.59 -25.88
C PHE A 111 -13.46 -0.62 -27.14
N SER A 112 -14.26 0.43 -27.36
CA SER A 112 -14.96 0.64 -28.64
C SER A 112 -15.19 2.12 -28.92
N ARG A 113 -15.11 2.51 -30.20
CA ARG A 113 -15.36 3.87 -30.67
C ARG A 113 -16.78 3.98 -31.25
N SER A 114 -17.52 5.03 -30.91
CA SER A 114 -18.82 5.34 -31.54
C SER A 114 -18.62 5.74 -33.01
N ALA A 115 -19.64 5.49 -33.84
CA ALA A 115 -19.69 5.91 -35.24
C ALA A 115 -19.43 7.41 -35.43
N ASP A 116 -19.92 8.24 -34.51
CA ASP A 116 -19.76 9.71 -34.52
C ASP A 116 -18.32 10.17 -34.27
N GLY A 117 -17.42 9.29 -33.82
CA GLY A 117 -16.02 9.61 -33.52
C GLY A 117 -15.83 10.61 -32.38
N THR A 118 -16.86 10.86 -31.57
CA THR A 118 -16.83 11.71 -30.37
C THR A 118 -16.80 10.89 -29.08
N SER A 119 -17.50 9.76 -29.03
CA SER A 119 -17.63 8.94 -27.82
C SER A 119 -16.80 7.66 -27.90
N PHE A 120 -16.10 7.33 -26.81
CA PHE A 120 -15.23 6.16 -26.68
C PHE A 120 -15.57 5.39 -25.41
N MET A 121 -15.95 4.13 -25.54
CA MET A 121 -16.08 3.20 -24.43
C MET A 121 -14.69 2.73 -24.02
N ILE A 122 -14.38 2.82 -22.73
CA ILE A 122 -13.08 2.48 -22.16
C ILE A 122 -13.30 1.55 -20.96
N PRO A 123 -12.60 0.40 -20.88
CA PRO A 123 -12.58 -0.41 -19.67
C PRO A 123 -11.77 0.31 -18.60
N ILE A 124 -12.34 0.48 -17.41
CA ILE A 124 -11.67 1.09 -16.26
C ILE A 124 -11.70 0.12 -15.08
N VAL A 125 -10.61 0.11 -14.30
CA VAL A 125 -10.56 -0.60 -13.02
C VAL A 125 -10.10 0.41 -11.97
N PRO A 126 -10.98 0.80 -11.02
CA PRO A 126 -10.58 1.69 -9.94
C PRO A 126 -9.44 1.06 -9.12
N ARG A 127 -8.37 1.80 -8.83
CA ARG A 127 -7.23 1.25 -8.06
C ARG A 127 -7.58 0.76 -6.66
N LYS A 128 -8.68 1.24 -6.09
CA LYS A 128 -9.11 0.95 -4.72
C LYS A 128 -10.63 0.74 -4.63
N PRO A 129 -11.16 -0.41 -5.08
CA PRO A 129 -12.61 -0.65 -5.09
C PRO A 129 -13.20 -0.78 -3.67
N SER A 130 -12.44 -1.29 -2.70
CA SER A 130 -12.87 -1.38 -1.30
C SER A 130 -13.21 -0.03 -0.66
N GLU A 131 -12.52 1.02 -1.09
CA GLU A 131 -12.63 2.40 -0.60
C GLU A 131 -13.80 3.18 -1.24
N LEU A 132 -14.43 2.63 -2.28
CA LEU A 132 -15.61 3.21 -2.96
C LEU A 132 -16.94 2.77 -2.33
N PRO A 133 -18.04 3.56 -2.49
CA PRO A 133 -19.40 3.12 -2.19
C PRO A 133 -19.77 1.86 -2.98
N VAL A 134 -20.63 0.99 -2.42
CA VAL A 134 -20.98 -0.33 -2.97
C VAL A 134 -21.32 -0.28 -4.47
N HIS A 135 -22.19 0.64 -4.87
CA HIS A 135 -22.65 0.85 -6.25
C HIS A 135 -21.52 1.22 -7.23
N LEU A 136 -20.42 1.83 -6.76
CA LEU A 136 -19.28 2.23 -7.58
C LEU A 136 -18.13 1.21 -7.58
N ARG A 137 -18.24 0.10 -6.83
CA ARG A 137 -17.19 -0.93 -6.78
C ARG A 137 -17.12 -1.79 -8.04
N MET A 138 -18.23 -1.85 -8.78
CA MET A 138 -18.41 -2.70 -9.97
C MET A 138 -18.23 -1.94 -11.30
N VAL A 139 -17.82 -0.66 -11.27
CA VAL A 139 -17.52 0.12 -12.49
C VAL A 139 -16.41 -0.59 -13.27
N GLY A 140 -16.79 -1.27 -14.35
CA GLY A 140 -15.85 -1.92 -15.29
C GLY A 140 -15.64 -1.14 -16.58
N LYS A 141 -16.55 -0.22 -16.92
CA LYS A 141 -16.56 0.54 -18.18
C LYS A 141 -16.99 1.98 -17.95
N THR A 142 -16.47 2.88 -18.78
CA THR A 142 -16.84 4.29 -18.82
C THR A 142 -16.88 4.77 -20.26
N CYS A 143 -17.92 5.51 -20.64
CA CYS A 143 -17.91 6.26 -21.88
C CYS A 143 -17.21 7.60 -21.64
N ILE A 144 -16.23 7.96 -22.47
CA ILE A 144 -15.65 9.30 -22.51
C ILE A 144 -16.09 10.01 -23.79
N SER A 145 -16.67 11.19 -23.65
CA SER A 145 -17.04 12.06 -24.76
C SER A 145 -15.95 13.10 -24.99
N VAL A 146 -15.41 13.12 -26.20
CA VAL A 146 -14.37 14.03 -26.67
C VAL A 146 -14.98 14.91 -27.77
N PRO A 147 -15.47 16.11 -27.43
CA PRO A 147 -16.14 17.00 -28.37
C PRO A 147 -15.26 17.34 -29.58
N ILE A 148 -15.88 17.73 -30.69
CA ILE A 148 -15.18 18.15 -31.92
C ILE A 148 -14.25 19.35 -31.63
N LEU A 149 -14.66 20.22 -30.71
CA LEU A 149 -13.91 21.41 -30.28
C LEU A 149 -12.91 21.16 -29.14
N TYR A 150 -12.60 19.91 -28.76
CA TYR A 150 -11.58 19.64 -27.74
C TYR A 150 -10.21 20.23 -28.14
N PRO A 151 -9.48 20.93 -27.24
CA PRO A 151 -9.75 21.14 -25.82
C PRO A 151 -10.56 22.39 -25.47
N LEU A 152 -10.96 23.23 -26.45
CA LEU A 152 -11.79 24.43 -26.21
C LEU A 152 -13.14 24.07 -25.56
N GLN A 153 -13.65 22.88 -25.86
CA GLN A 153 -14.72 22.23 -25.10
C GLN A 153 -14.14 21.00 -24.39
N SER A 154 -14.21 21.00 -23.05
CA SER A 154 -13.74 19.94 -22.16
C SER A 154 -14.34 18.57 -22.50
N CYS A 155 -13.58 17.50 -22.27
CA CYS A 155 -14.11 16.13 -22.32
C CYS A 155 -14.99 15.83 -21.09
N SER A 156 -16.02 15.02 -21.28
CA SER A 156 -16.91 14.54 -20.21
C SER A 156 -16.91 13.01 -20.13
N ILE A 157 -17.35 12.46 -19.01
CA ILE A 157 -17.47 11.02 -18.79
C ILE A 157 -18.90 10.66 -18.39
N GLU A 158 -19.29 9.43 -18.71
CA GLU A 158 -20.49 8.76 -18.25
C GLU A 158 -20.08 7.39 -17.70
N LEU A 159 -20.38 7.11 -16.43
CA LEU A 159 -20.08 5.81 -15.83
C LEU A 159 -21.14 4.79 -16.29
N GLN A 160 -20.68 3.64 -16.77
CA GLN A 160 -21.55 2.57 -17.24
C GLN A 160 -21.70 1.49 -16.15
N ASP A 161 -22.80 0.74 -16.22
CA ASP A 161 -23.15 -0.34 -15.27
C ASP A 161 -23.34 0.14 -13.81
N VAL A 162 -23.74 1.41 -13.58
CA VAL A 162 -23.97 2.02 -12.25
C VAL A 162 -25.21 2.93 -12.21
N ASP A 163 -25.86 3.00 -11.05
CA ASP A 163 -26.97 3.93 -10.77
C ASP A 163 -26.59 5.40 -11.02
N ARG A 164 -27.44 6.12 -11.78
CA ARG A 164 -27.21 7.52 -12.16
C ARG A 164 -26.95 8.45 -10.96
N ASP A 165 -27.63 8.23 -9.83
CA ASP A 165 -27.45 9.03 -8.62
C ASP A 165 -26.10 8.79 -7.93
N ALA A 166 -25.52 7.60 -8.09
CA ALA A 166 -24.17 7.28 -7.61
C ALA A 166 -23.08 7.76 -8.57
N ALA A 167 -23.36 7.79 -9.87
CA ALA A 167 -22.44 8.26 -10.91
C ALA A 167 -22.31 9.79 -10.99
N ALA A 168 -23.43 10.52 -10.95
CA ALA A 168 -23.48 11.96 -11.18
C ALA A 168 -22.54 12.81 -10.29
N PRO A 169 -22.27 12.47 -9.00
CA PRO A 169 -21.23 13.14 -8.21
C PRO A 169 -19.83 13.03 -8.82
N VAL A 170 -19.46 11.86 -9.34
CA VAL A 170 -18.14 11.58 -9.93
C VAL A 170 -17.98 12.33 -11.25
N GLU A 171 -19.03 12.31 -12.08
CA GLU A 171 -19.08 12.97 -13.39
C GLU A 171 -18.96 14.51 -13.24
N ARG A 172 -19.70 15.09 -12.29
CA ARG A 172 -19.60 16.53 -11.95
C ARG A 172 -18.23 16.90 -11.40
N ALA A 173 -17.66 16.09 -10.51
CA ALA A 173 -16.33 16.34 -9.97
C ALA A 173 -15.22 16.20 -11.04
N PHE A 174 -15.40 15.29 -12.01
CA PHE A 174 -14.50 15.11 -13.14
C PHE A 174 -14.54 16.32 -14.08
N ALA A 175 -15.72 16.74 -14.55
CA ALA A 175 -15.88 17.87 -15.46
C ALA A 175 -15.20 19.14 -14.92
N ARG A 176 -15.46 19.47 -13.65
CA ARG A 176 -14.83 20.60 -12.94
C ARG A 176 -13.30 20.51 -12.84
N LYS A 177 -12.71 19.31 -12.82
CA LYS A 177 -11.24 19.14 -12.81
C LYS A 177 -10.63 19.24 -14.20
N VAL A 178 -11.36 18.85 -15.25
CA VAL A 178 -10.95 19.05 -16.64
C VAL A 178 -10.99 20.54 -17.00
N GLU A 179 -12.06 21.25 -16.62
CA GLU A 179 -12.18 22.72 -16.83
C GLU A 179 -11.09 23.54 -16.12
N LYS A 180 -10.54 23.03 -15.00
CA LYS A 180 -9.53 23.72 -14.20
C LYS A 180 -8.08 23.30 -14.52
N GLY A 181 -7.85 22.34 -15.41
CA GLY A 181 -6.52 21.75 -15.57
C GLY A 181 -6.21 21.29 -16.99
N ASP A 182 -5.11 21.81 -17.55
CA ASP A 182 -4.60 21.52 -18.89
C ASP A 182 -3.99 20.11 -19.03
N GLY A 183 -4.77 19.08 -18.68
CA GLY A 183 -4.39 17.68 -18.86
C GLY A 183 -4.41 17.23 -20.31
N THR A 184 -3.93 15.99 -20.53
CA THR A 184 -4.21 15.23 -21.76
C THR A 184 -5.33 14.23 -21.49
N LEU A 185 -5.98 13.75 -22.54
CA LEU A 185 -7.09 12.78 -22.47
C LEU A 185 -6.70 11.52 -21.68
N MET A 186 -5.52 10.96 -21.96
CA MET A 186 -4.94 9.85 -21.18
C MET A 186 -4.63 10.25 -19.73
N GLY A 187 -4.24 11.50 -19.47
CA GLY A 187 -4.07 12.05 -18.12
C GLY A 187 -5.38 12.08 -17.34
N HIS A 188 -6.47 12.52 -17.95
CA HIS A 188 -7.80 12.55 -17.32
C HIS A 188 -8.35 11.15 -17.04
N ILE A 189 -8.16 10.18 -17.96
CA ILE A 189 -8.52 8.76 -17.73
C ILE A 189 -7.71 8.17 -16.57
N ASN A 190 -6.41 8.44 -16.50
CA ASN A 190 -5.57 8.03 -15.38
C ASN A 190 -6.00 8.69 -14.06
N MET A 191 -6.37 9.97 -14.09
CA MET A 191 -6.91 10.68 -12.92
C MET A 191 -8.20 10.02 -12.42
N LEU A 192 -9.11 9.64 -13.33
CA LEU A 192 -10.34 8.92 -12.98
C LEU A 192 -10.03 7.57 -12.32
N ALA A 193 -9.16 6.76 -12.92
CA ALA A 193 -8.82 5.42 -12.41
C ALA A 193 -8.08 5.44 -11.06
N GLN A 194 -7.26 6.46 -10.81
CA GLN A 194 -6.48 6.59 -9.58
C GLN A 194 -7.23 7.30 -8.45
N ASN A 195 -7.99 8.35 -8.77
CA ASN A 195 -8.58 9.27 -7.80
C ASN A 195 -10.11 9.21 -7.73
N MET A 196 -10.75 8.14 -8.22
CA MET A 196 -12.21 7.98 -8.22
C MET A 196 -12.84 8.24 -6.83
N GLN A 197 -12.22 7.76 -5.76
CA GLN A 197 -12.71 7.99 -4.40
C GLN A 197 -12.69 9.48 -3.99
N VAL A 198 -11.67 10.23 -4.44
CA VAL A 198 -11.58 11.67 -4.21
C VAL A 198 -12.66 12.40 -5.00
N LEU A 199 -12.94 11.97 -6.23
CA LEU A 199 -14.05 12.49 -7.05
C LEU A 199 -15.41 12.23 -6.40
N VAL A 200 -15.63 11.06 -5.79
CA VAL A 200 -16.85 10.77 -5.00
C VAL A 200 -16.98 11.72 -3.82
N ALA A 201 -15.91 11.93 -3.04
CA ALA A 201 -15.95 12.80 -1.86
C ALA A 201 -16.22 14.27 -2.25
N GLU A 202 -15.51 14.78 -3.26
CA GLU A 202 -15.71 16.11 -3.80
C GLU A 202 -17.12 16.31 -4.41
N GLY A 203 -17.59 15.34 -5.18
CA GLY A 203 -18.91 15.40 -5.82
C GLY A 203 -20.06 15.37 -4.83
N LYS A 204 -19.89 14.70 -3.68
CA LYS A 204 -20.84 14.72 -2.56
C LYS A 204 -20.83 16.07 -1.85
N ALA A 205 -19.67 16.67 -1.60
CA ALA A 205 -19.58 18.01 -1.00
C ALA A 205 -20.34 19.06 -1.86
N MET A 206 -20.15 19.03 -3.19
CA MET A 206 -20.89 19.89 -4.12
C MET A 206 -22.41 19.68 -4.08
N GLY A 207 -22.88 18.44 -3.84
CA GLY A 207 -24.30 18.12 -3.75
C GLY A 207 -24.98 18.73 -2.52
N VAL A 208 -24.23 19.03 -1.47
CA VAL A 208 -24.73 19.69 -0.25
C VAL A 208 -24.72 21.22 -0.41
N GLU A 209 -23.69 21.78 -1.05
CA GLU A 209 -23.60 23.23 -1.32
C GLU A 209 -24.71 23.74 -2.27
N GLY A 210 -25.23 22.88 -3.15
CA GLY A 210 -26.31 23.21 -4.09
C GLY A 210 -27.72 23.36 -3.49
N LEU A 211 -27.92 23.03 -2.21
CA LEU A 211 -29.23 23.05 -1.54
C LEU A 211 -29.47 24.28 -0.64
N THR A 212 -28.49 25.19 -0.54
CA THR A 212 -28.57 26.38 0.34
C THR A 212 -28.69 27.72 -0.41
N GLN A 213 -29.07 27.71 -1.70
CA GLN A 213 -29.34 28.93 -2.48
C GLN A 213 -30.68 28.87 -3.22
N GLY A 214 -31.73 29.28 -2.50
CA GLY A 214 -32.88 30.02 -3.03
C GLY A 214 -33.70 29.39 -4.15
N THR A 215 -34.79 28.72 -3.77
CA THR A 215 -36.05 28.84 -4.53
C THR A 215 -37.12 29.41 -3.58
N VAL A 216 -37.78 30.46 -4.04
CA VAL A 216 -39.00 31.00 -3.43
C VAL A 216 -40.15 30.36 -4.20
N ASP A 217 -41.11 29.77 -3.48
CA ASP A 217 -42.22 29.05 -4.08
C ASP A 217 -43.11 29.96 -4.93
N HIS A 218 -43.51 29.46 -6.09
CA HIS A 218 -44.73 29.92 -6.75
C HIS A 218 -45.37 28.75 -7.51
N GLU A 219 -46.19 27.96 -6.80
CA GLU A 219 -47.06 26.98 -7.42
C GLU A 219 -48.38 27.61 -7.91
N SER A 220 -48.82 27.13 -9.06
CA SER A 220 -50.21 27.04 -9.48
C SER A 220 -50.31 25.89 -10.49
N GLY A 221 -51.10 24.83 -10.33
CA GLY A 221 -52.11 24.53 -9.32
C GLY A 221 -53.43 24.15 -10.00
N ILE A 222 -53.72 22.84 -10.10
CA ILE A 222 -55.05 22.31 -10.47
C ILE A 222 -55.30 21.03 -9.64
N ASP A 223 -56.49 20.97 -9.03
CA ASP A 223 -56.93 19.95 -8.06
C ASP A 223 -57.35 18.59 -8.65
N THR A 224 -57.40 17.55 -7.81
CA THR A 224 -58.68 16.83 -7.52
C THR A 224 -58.63 15.88 -6.29
N ALA A 225 -59.26 16.32 -5.19
CA ALA A 225 -60.03 15.59 -4.16
C ALA A 225 -59.56 14.27 -3.46
N ASP A 226 -59.17 14.44 -2.18
CA ASP A 226 -59.57 13.76 -0.90
C ASP A 226 -60.77 12.75 -0.93
N PRO A 227 -61.04 11.87 0.10
CA PRO A 227 -60.59 11.99 1.50
C PRO A 227 -60.24 10.74 2.35
N GLY A 228 -59.48 10.97 3.44
CA GLY A 228 -59.27 9.99 4.54
C GLY A 228 -58.42 10.49 5.73
N LYS A 229 -58.96 11.37 6.58
CA LYS A 229 -58.30 11.95 7.80
C LYS A 229 -58.35 10.96 8.99
N ALA A 230 -57.56 11.05 10.10
CA ALA A 230 -56.92 12.20 10.78
C ALA A 230 -55.64 11.76 11.58
N LYS A 231 -54.56 12.57 11.66
CA LYS A 231 -54.09 13.46 12.79
C LYS A 231 -53.99 12.78 14.19
N LEU A 232 -52.93 12.92 15.00
CA LEU A 232 -52.23 14.14 15.45
C LEU A 232 -50.73 13.94 15.86
N ARG A 233 -49.88 14.89 15.42
CA ARG A 233 -48.84 15.71 16.12
C ARG A 233 -47.87 15.15 17.20
N ILE A 234 -46.59 15.04 16.77
CA ILE A 234 -45.33 15.63 17.31
C ILE A 234 -45.18 15.86 18.83
N ASP A 235 -44.07 15.33 19.38
CA ASP A 235 -43.15 16.07 20.26
C ASP A 235 -41.70 15.70 19.91
N ASP A 236 -40.80 16.68 19.88
CA ASP A 236 -39.36 16.54 19.57
C ASP A 236 -38.55 16.56 20.88
N ASP A 237 -37.86 15.47 21.22
CA ASP A 237 -36.58 15.55 21.95
C ASP A 237 -35.82 14.21 22.01
N ARG A 238 -34.48 14.29 21.95
CA ARG A 238 -33.43 13.26 22.21
C ARG A 238 -32.96 12.31 21.09
N ASP A 239 -31.69 12.54 20.74
CA ASP A 239 -30.59 11.57 20.61
C ASP A 239 -30.69 10.36 19.66
N HIS A 240 -29.84 10.41 18.64
CA HIS A 240 -29.64 9.37 17.63
C HIS A 240 -28.93 8.13 18.20
N VAL A 241 -29.68 7.15 18.69
CA VAL A 241 -29.18 5.79 18.93
C VAL A 241 -30.09 4.76 18.23
N ARG A 242 -29.67 4.28 17.06
CA ARG A 242 -30.31 3.13 16.41
C ARG A 242 -29.85 1.83 17.05
N TYR A 243 -30.66 1.32 17.96
CA TYR A 243 -30.52 -0.03 18.51
C TYR A 243 -30.81 -1.06 17.40
N ILE A 244 -29.80 -1.85 17.02
CA ILE A 244 -30.00 -2.98 16.09
C ILE A 244 -30.50 -4.15 16.93
N ALA A 245 -31.69 -4.67 16.62
CA ALA A 245 -32.24 -5.83 17.30
C ALA A 245 -31.35 -7.08 17.08
N ARG A 246 -31.21 -7.90 18.13
CA ARG A 246 -30.45 -9.16 18.10
C ARG A 246 -31.18 -10.17 17.19
N PRO A 247 -30.50 -10.79 16.19
CA PRO A 247 -31.14 -11.81 15.36
C PRO A 247 -31.62 -13.03 16.17
N PRO A 248 -32.66 -13.76 15.73
CA PRO A 248 -33.37 -14.75 16.57
C PRO A 248 -32.65 -16.09 16.79
N GLU A 249 -31.39 -16.23 16.38
CA GLU A 249 -30.65 -17.50 16.39
C GLU A 249 -29.79 -17.69 17.65
N TRP A 250 -29.97 -16.86 18.68
CA TRP A 250 -29.02 -16.77 19.80
C TRP A 250 -29.62 -16.84 21.22
N ASP A 251 -30.86 -17.32 21.34
CA ASP A 251 -31.46 -17.71 22.61
C ASP A 251 -31.67 -19.22 22.67
N VAL A 252 -30.79 -19.90 23.41
CA VAL A 252 -31.05 -21.25 23.92
C VAL A 252 -30.64 -21.29 25.39
N SER A 253 -31.62 -21.20 26.27
CA SER A 253 -31.53 -21.63 27.68
C SER A 253 -32.78 -22.47 27.92
N ASN A 254 -32.71 -23.80 27.89
CA ASN A 254 -32.03 -24.75 28.78
C ASN A 254 -32.83 -25.05 30.06
N ALA A 255 -33.59 -26.15 30.01
CA ALA A 255 -34.11 -26.98 31.11
C ALA A 255 -35.04 -28.06 30.49
N ASN A 256 -35.05 -29.33 30.88
CA ASN A 256 -34.17 -30.09 31.78
C ASN A 256 -34.42 -31.61 31.62
N HIS A 257 -33.40 -32.45 31.84
CA HIS A 257 -33.48 -33.87 32.31
C HIS A 257 -34.22 -34.92 31.43
N ASP A 258 -33.85 -36.21 31.36
CA ASP A 258 -32.80 -37.04 32.01
C ASP A 258 -32.33 -38.11 30.98
N ALA A 259 -31.04 -38.43 30.86
CA ALA A 259 -30.37 -39.68 31.32
C ALA A 259 -29.56 -40.29 30.15
N HIS A 260 -28.41 -40.96 30.26
CA HIS A 260 -27.50 -41.30 31.38
C HIS A 260 -26.06 -41.29 30.82
N GLU A 261 -25.08 -40.79 31.61
CA GLU A 261 -23.64 -41.15 31.68
C GLU A 261 -22.73 -41.26 30.41
N GLU A 262 -21.41 -41.02 30.47
CA GLU A 262 -20.51 -40.08 31.17
C GLU A 262 -19.05 -40.51 30.83
N ARG A 263 -18.09 -39.56 30.82
CA ARG A 263 -16.63 -39.75 30.63
C ARG A 263 -16.19 -40.24 29.23
N GLY A 264 -14.98 -39.91 28.76
CA GLY A 264 -13.98 -38.99 29.31
C GLY A 264 -12.69 -39.01 28.47
N ASP A 265 -12.08 -37.85 28.25
CA ASP A 265 -10.77 -37.70 27.60
C ASP A 265 -9.64 -38.05 28.58
N SER A 266 -8.82 -39.06 28.26
CA SER A 266 -7.39 -39.06 28.64
C SER A 266 -6.54 -40.13 27.91
N SER A 267 -5.46 -39.66 27.27
CA SER A 267 -4.09 -40.20 27.21
C SER A 267 -3.75 -41.71 27.11
N CYS A 268 -2.80 -41.96 26.18
CA CYS A 268 -1.54 -42.72 26.28
C CYS A 268 -1.45 -44.26 26.17
N SER A 269 -0.45 -44.64 25.35
CA SER A 269 0.49 -45.78 25.44
C SER A 269 0.20 -47.10 24.70
N GLU A 270 1.23 -47.52 23.95
CA GLU A 270 1.81 -48.88 23.74
C GLU A 270 0.97 -50.13 24.16
N SER A 271 0.99 -51.29 23.49
CA SER A 271 2.03 -51.88 22.62
C SER A 271 1.57 -53.21 21.93
N GLU A 272 2.17 -53.55 20.77
CA GLU A 272 2.52 -54.91 20.29
C GLU A 272 1.46 -55.88 19.70
N ILE A 273 1.71 -56.39 18.48
CA ILE A 273 1.90 -57.83 18.16
C ILE A 273 2.73 -57.99 16.88
N ASN A 274 3.55 -59.04 16.84
CA ASN A 274 4.34 -59.50 15.68
C ASN A 274 3.58 -60.55 14.82
N SER A 275 4.24 -60.98 13.73
CA SER A 275 4.03 -62.17 12.86
C SER A 275 3.66 -61.86 11.40
N ASP A 276 4.21 -62.53 10.37
CA ASP A 276 5.45 -63.32 10.25
C ASP A 276 5.76 -63.58 8.74
N GLU A 277 6.58 -64.60 8.42
CA GLU A 277 6.92 -65.19 7.08
C GLU A 277 8.16 -64.53 6.40
N GLU A 278 9.38 -65.10 6.54
CA GLU A 278 10.04 -66.16 5.70
C GLU A 278 10.40 -65.73 4.26
N SER A 279 11.52 -66.09 3.60
CA SER A 279 12.81 -66.78 3.87
C SER A 279 13.77 -66.41 2.69
N GLY A 280 15.10 -66.62 2.64
CA GLY A 280 16.10 -67.18 3.56
C GLY A 280 17.53 -67.13 2.94
N GLU A 281 18.53 -67.52 3.75
CA GLU A 281 19.81 -68.19 3.39
C GLU A 281 21.01 -67.44 2.70
N THR A 282 22.12 -67.31 3.49
CA THR A 282 23.58 -67.50 3.19
C THR A 282 24.35 -66.54 2.24
N GLU A 283 25.69 -66.38 2.22
CA GLU A 283 26.88 -66.91 2.97
C GLU A 283 27.67 -65.69 3.62
N GLU A 284 28.48 -65.76 4.69
CA GLU A 284 29.93 -66.12 4.87
C GLU A 284 30.92 -65.54 3.82
N GLU A 285 32.10 -64.94 4.10
CA GLU A 285 32.96 -64.79 5.31
C GLU A 285 33.58 -63.36 5.47
N GLU A 286 34.24 -63.11 6.61
CA GLU A 286 35.11 -61.95 6.89
C GLU A 286 36.56 -62.17 6.39
N ASP A 287 37.25 -61.12 5.89
CA ASP A 287 38.59 -60.73 6.39
C ASP A 287 39.05 -59.34 5.86
N SER A 288 39.98 -58.72 6.58
CA SER A 288 40.91 -57.66 6.14
C SER A 288 40.35 -56.25 5.87
N ALA A 289 40.17 -55.51 6.97
CA ALA A 289 40.43 -54.06 7.01
C ALA A 289 41.92 -53.81 7.38
N PRO A 290 42.47 -52.56 7.41
CA PRO A 290 41.89 -51.26 7.05
C PRO A 290 42.82 -50.34 6.20
N THR A 291 42.38 -49.09 5.95
CA THR A 291 43.17 -47.91 5.49
C THR A 291 43.58 -47.88 4.00
N ALA A 292 43.53 -46.75 3.27
CA ALA A 292 43.03 -45.40 3.58
C ALA A 292 42.46 -44.68 2.32
N ALA A 293 41.42 -43.86 2.54
CA ALA A 293 41.08 -42.66 1.80
C ALA A 293 41.12 -42.69 0.24
N ALA A 294 40.04 -43.18 -0.39
CA ALA A 294 39.63 -42.74 -1.71
C ALA A 294 38.14 -42.36 -1.69
N ALA A 295 37.80 -41.18 -2.23
CA ALA A 295 36.48 -40.57 -2.12
C ALA A 295 35.36 -41.38 -2.78
N ALA A 296 34.39 -41.84 -2.00
CA ALA A 296 33.11 -42.35 -2.50
C ALA A 296 32.01 -41.28 -2.33
N SER A 297 31.53 -40.74 -3.45
CA SER A 297 30.47 -39.73 -3.47
C SER A 297 29.18 -40.25 -2.86
N SER A 298 28.75 -39.66 -1.74
CA SER A 298 27.35 -39.72 -1.32
C SER A 298 26.49 -38.99 -2.35
N LYS A 299 25.81 -39.74 -3.22
CA LYS A 299 24.82 -39.17 -4.15
C LYS A 299 23.79 -38.38 -3.33
N PRO A 300 23.62 -37.07 -3.55
CA PRO A 300 22.65 -36.30 -2.78
C PRO A 300 21.24 -36.71 -3.19
N THR A 301 20.47 -37.27 -2.26
CA THR A 301 19.02 -37.39 -2.40
C THR A 301 18.44 -35.98 -2.57
N PRO A 302 17.70 -35.69 -3.65
CA PRO A 302 17.28 -34.30 -3.95
C PRO A 302 16.30 -33.71 -2.92
N ASN A 303 15.62 -34.55 -2.11
CA ASN A 303 14.55 -34.17 -1.19
C ASN A 303 14.97 -34.06 0.29
N ALA A 304 16.21 -33.68 0.60
CA ALA A 304 16.54 -33.27 1.96
C ALA A 304 15.87 -31.92 2.28
N GLU A 305 14.76 -31.90 3.00
CA GLU A 305 14.00 -30.68 3.40
C GLU A 305 14.74 -29.84 4.46
N ARG A 306 15.95 -29.39 4.13
CA ARG A 306 16.85 -28.60 4.98
C ARG A 306 16.84 -27.13 4.55
N GLY A 307 17.17 -26.25 5.49
CA GLY A 307 17.35 -24.81 5.23
C GLY A 307 16.07 -23.99 5.41
N ILE A 308 15.85 -23.03 4.52
CA ILE A 308 14.68 -22.13 4.54
C ILE A 308 13.84 -22.39 3.29
N SER A 309 12.64 -22.93 3.44
CA SER A 309 11.72 -23.10 2.32
C SER A 309 11.16 -21.75 1.86
N LEU A 310 11.12 -21.56 0.55
CA LEU A 310 10.53 -20.44 -0.15
C LEU A 310 9.18 -20.87 -0.72
N SER A 311 8.10 -20.20 -0.29
CA SER A 311 6.73 -20.55 -0.65
C SER A 311 5.89 -19.35 -1.04
N PHE A 312 4.88 -19.57 -1.88
CA PHE A 312 3.95 -18.57 -2.41
C PHE A 312 2.49 -18.95 -2.06
N PRO A 313 2.03 -18.80 -0.80
CA PRO A 313 0.81 -19.45 -0.31
C PRO A 313 -0.50 -19.08 -1.05
N THR A 314 -0.51 -17.95 -1.75
CA THR A 314 -1.66 -17.41 -2.47
C THR A 314 -1.33 -17.21 -3.95
N LEU A 315 -0.48 -18.07 -4.51
CA LEU A 315 -0.09 -18.06 -5.93
C LEU A 315 -1.31 -18.34 -6.81
N GLU A 316 -1.57 -17.45 -7.78
CA GLU A 316 -2.57 -17.69 -8.82
C GLU A 316 -1.85 -18.03 -10.13
N LEU A 317 -2.25 -19.11 -10.78
CA LEU A 317 -1.73 -19.59 -12.07
C LEU A 317 -2.87 -19.69 -13.09
N TYR A 318 -2.70 -19.06 -14.26
CA TYR A 318 -3.67 -19.09 -15.37
C TYR A 318 -2.95 -19.46 -16.67
N SER A 319 -3.43 -20.53 -17.33
CA SER A 319 -2.82 -21.12 -18.54
C SER A 319 -1.35 -21.56 -18.40
N ILE A 320 -0.96 -21.94 -17.18
CA ILE A 320 0.40 -22.39 -16.81
C ILE A 320 0.27 -23.78 -16.19
N GLU A 321 1.06 -24.73 -16.70
CA GLU A 321 1.10 -26.11 -16.19
C GLU A 321 2.10 -26.23 -15.03
N LEU A 322 3.33 -25.77 -15.28
CA LEU A 322 4.44 -25.73 -14.33
C LEU A 322 5.05 -24.32 -14.33
N LEU A 323 5.47 -23.84 -13.17
CA LEU A 323 6.20 -22.59 -13.00
C LEU A 323 7.54 -22.89 -12.33
N GLU A 324 8.65 -22.59 -13.00
CA GLU A 324 9.99 -22.77 -12.45
C GLU A 324 10.59 -21.41 -12.06
N LEU A 325 11.26 -21.33 -10.92
CA LEU A 325 12.02 -20.14 -10.52
C LEU A 325 13.51 -20.35 -10.85
N SER A 326 13.95 -19.79 -11.98
CA SER A 326 15.25 -20.09 -12.62
C SER A 326 16.40 -19.20 -12.13
N SER A 327 16.10 -17.95 -11.78
CA SER A 327 17.06 -16.99 -11.22
C SER A 327 16.42 -16.25 -10.05
N LEU A 328 16.84 -16.57 -8.84
CA LEU A 328 16.31 -15.96 -7.61
C LEU A 328 17.20 -14.80 -7.17
N SER A 329 16.59 -13.64 -6.92
CA SER A 329 17.26 -12.51 -6.27
C SER A 329 16.67 -12.30 -4.87
N ILE A 330 17.51 -12.12 -3.85
CA ILE A 330 17.07 -11.94 -2.45
C ILE A 330 17.87 -10.86 -1.72
N THR A 331 17.24 -10.19 -0.77
CA THR A 331 17.92 -9.39 0.25
C THR A 331 18.19 -10.26 1.47
N VAL A 332 19.46 -10.33 1.87
CA VAL A 332 19.90 -11.05 3.08
C VAL A 332 20.45 -10.09 4.13
N LYS A 333 20.38 -10.51 5.39
CA LYS A 333 20.83 -9.79 6.57
C LYS A 333 21.94 -10.57 7.25
N CYS A 334 23.09 -9.91 7.44
CA CYS A 334 24.24 -10.50 8.11
C CYS A 334 23.94 -10.81 9.59
N SER A 335 24.32 -12.00 10.05
CA SER A 335 24.12 -12.44 11.43
C SER A 335 24.83 -11.57 12.48
N ARG A 336 26.03 -11.06 12.18
CA ARG A 336 26.88 -10.30 13.12
C ARG A 336 26.51 -8.81 13.21
N CYS A 337 26.62 -8.08 12.10
CA CYS A 337 26.39 -6.63 12.09
C CYS A 337 24.92 -6.22 11.81
N LYS A 338 24.05 -7.17 11.45
CA LYS A 338 22.63 -6.95 11.11
C LYS A 338 22.38 -6.08 9.88
N ASP A 339 23.41 -5.81 9.07
CA ASP A 339 23.28 -5.08 7.82
C ASP A 339 22.63 -5.93 6.72
N THR A 340 21.84 -5.26 5.87
CA THR A 340 21.18 -5.83 4.70
C THR A 340 22.07 -5.73 3.46
N MET A 341 22.04 -6.76 2.63
CA MET A 341 22.78 -6.87 1.37
C MET A 341 21.96 -7.61 0.33
N ASP A 342 22.00 -7.13 -0.91
CA ASP A 342 21.26 -7.71 -2.02
C ASP A 342 22.11 -8.71 -2.80
N ILE A 343 21.56 -9.90 -3.02
CA ILE A 343 22.20 -11.02 -3.72
C ILE A 343 21.36 -11.33 -4.98
N PRO A 344 21.73 -10.79 -6.15
CA PRO A 344 20.99 -10.99 -7.39
C PRO A 344 21.41 -12.29 -8.09
N ASN A 345 20.49 -12.98 -8.74
CA ASN A 345 20.76 -14.15 -9.59
C ASN A 345 21.46 -15.35 -8.89
N LEU A 346 20.82 -15.91 -7.86
CA LEU A 346 21.09 -17.26 -7.38
C LEU A 346 20.49 -18.27 -8.37
N ARG A 347 21.34 -19.20 -8.83
CA ARG A 347 20.96 -20.30 -9.73
C ARG A 347 20.78 -21.60 -8.94
N HIS A 348 20.08 -22.55 -9.54
CA HIS A 348 19.86 -23.87 -8.96
C HIS A 348 21.18 -24.59 -8.61
N ALA A 349 21.24 -25.14 -7.40
CA ALA A 349 22.30 -25.98 -6.86
C ALA A 349 23.73 -25.38 -6.94
N THR A 350 23.84 -24.07 -7.19
CA THR A 350 25.12 -23.37 -7.32
C THR A 350 25.41 -22.62 -6.01
N PRO A 351 26.36 -23.08 -5.17
CA PRO A 351 26.72 -22.37 -3.95
C PRO A 351 27.40 -21.05 -4.31
N ARG A 352 27.03 -19.99 -3.60
CA ARG A 352 27.60 -18.65 -3.79
C ARG A 352 28.15 -18.10 -2.49
N ASN A 353 29.46 -17.87 -2.48
CA ASN A 353 30.16 -17.25 -1.38
C ASN A 353 30.20 -15.73 -1.58
N GLN A 354 29.84 -14.96 -0.55
CA GLN A 354 30.03 -13.51 -0.50
C GLN A 354 30.49 -13.07 0.89
N SER A 355 31.03 -11.86 1.02
CA SER A 355 31.49 -11.30 2.30
C SER A 355 30.71 -10.03 2.67
N CYS A 356 30.51 -9.82 3.96
CA CYS A 356 29.72 -8.69 4.44
C CYS A 356 30.48 -7.36 4.30
N LYS A 357 29.87 -6.38 3.60
CA LYS A 357 30.48 -5.06 3.34
C LYS A 357 30.90 -4.28 4.59
N LYS A 358 30.32 -4.53 5.77
CA LYS A 358 30.68 -3.81 7.02
C LYS A 358 31.53 -4.61 8.01
N CYS A 359 31.39 -5.95 8.07
CA CYS A 359 32.10 -6.77 9.06
C CYS A 359 32.99 -7.87 8.45
N ALA A 360 33.14 -7.88 7.13
CA ALA A 360 33.96 -8.81 6.33
C ALA A 360 33.69 -10.31 6.51
N ILE A 361 32.69 -10.71 7.31
CA ILE A 361 32.31 -12.12 7.47
C ILE A 361 31.85 -12.71 6.14
N ALA A 362 32.47 -13.82 5.76
CA ALA A 362 32.03 -14.67 4.66
C ALA A 362 30.71 -15.37 5.02
N PHE A 363 29.82 -15.48 4.04
CA PHE A 363 28.56 -16.20 4.11
C PHE A 363 28.30 -16.92 2.79
N THR A 364 27.65 -18.08 2.90
CA THR A 364 27.37 -18.98 1.77
C THR A 364 25.86 -19.04 1.55
N LEU A 365 25.43 -18.97 0.29
CA LEU A 365 24.04 -19.16 -0.10
C LEU A 365 23.94 -20.23 -1.19
N THR A 366 23.08 -21.22 -1.00
CA THR A 366 22.73 -22.21 -2.03
C THR A 366 21.22 -22.22 -2.23
N TYR A 367 20.77 -22.20 -3.49
CA TYR A 367 19.35 -22.25 -3.84
C TYR A 367 19.01 -23.58 -4.52
N ARG A 368 18.13 -24.37 -3.91
CA ARG A 368 17.60 -25.61 -4.48
C ARG A 368 16.17 -25.33 -4.96
N ARG A 369 15.93 -25.41 -6.27
CA ARG A 369 14.63 -25.11 -6.90
C ARG A 369 13.72 -26.32 -6.79
N GLU A 370 12.42 -26.06 -6.75
CA GLU A 370 11.35 -27.04 -6.88
C GLU A 370 10.38 -26.55 -7.96
N LEU A 371 9.66 -27.46 -8.61
CA LEU A 371 8.68 -27.10 -9.63
C LEU A 371 7.38 -26.68 -8.95
N ILE A 372 6.91 -25.47 -9.27
CA ILE A 372 5.71 -24.89 -8.68
C ILE A 372 4.51 -25.23 -9.56
N HIS A 373 3.42 -25.70 -8.98
CA HIS A 373 2.18 -26.03 -9.68
C HIS A 373 0.97 -25.79 -8.76
N ALA A 374 -0.26 -25.95 -9.26
CA ALA A 374 -1.48 -25.67 -8.50
C ALA A 374 -1.52 -26.36 -7.11
N ASN A 375 -1.05 -27.61 -7.03
CA ASN A 375 -1.03 -28.41 -5.80
C ASN A 375 0.26 -28.26 -4.97
N SER A 376 1.29 -27.53 -5.45
CA SER A 376 2.52 -27.24 -4.70
C SER A 376 2.99 -25.82 -4.97
N THR A 377 2.73 -24.92 -4.02
CA THR A 377 3.11 -23.51 -4.11
C THR A 377 4.52 -23.23 -3.58
N ARG A 378 5.38 -24.25 -3.45
CA ARG A 378 6.75 -24.16 -2.92
C ARG A 378 7.74 -24.05 -4.07
N ALA A 379 8.57 -23.00 -4.05
CA ALA A 379 9.59 -22.75 -5.08
C ALA A 379 10.92 -23.46 -4.79
N GLY A 380 11.08 -24.02 -3.59
CA GLY A 380 12.23 -24.79 -3.16
C GLY A 380 12.83 -24.30 -1.85
N TYR A 381 14.12 -24.52 -1.67
CA TYR A 381 14.86 -24.37 -0.41
C TYR A 381 16.09 -23.47 -0.56
N LEU A 382 16.39 -22.71 0.49
CA LEU A 382 17.54 -21.83 0.61
C LEU A 382 18.41 -22.27 1.79
N ASP A 383 19.60 -22.75 1.48
CA ASP A 383 20.62 -23.07 2.48
C ASP A 383 21.48 -21.82 2.68
N LEU A 384 21.38 -21.21 3.86
CA LEU A 384 22.06 -19.96 4.20
C LEU A 384 22.97 -20.16 5.42
N GLU A 385 24.25 -19.86 5.25
CA GLU A 385 25.25 -19.91 6.32
C GLU A 385 25.75 -18.49 6.61
N GLY A 386 25.72 -18.06 7.88
CA GLY A 386 26.17 -16.72 8.30
C GLY A 386 25.20 -15.57 8.00
N CYS A 387 24.13 -15.81 7.24
CA CYS A 387 23.12 -14.82 6.83
C CYS A 387 21.68 -15.32 7.03
N THR A 388 20.73 -14.38 7.05
CA THR A 388 19.28 -14.65 7.14
C THR A 388 18.55 -13.93 6.00
N VAL A 389 17.57 -14.56 5.36
CA VAL A 389 16.79 -13.90 4.29
C VAL A 389 15.79 -12.89 4.89
N VAL A 390 15.58 -11.78 4.18
CA VAL A 390 14.64 -10.72 4.55
C VAL A 390 13.51 -10.61 3.54
N ASP A 391 13.83 -10.53 2.25
CA ASP A 391 12.84 -10.32 1.18
C ASP A 391 13.29 -10.93 -0.15
N MET A 392 12.32 -11.13 -1.05
CA MET A 392 12.53 -11.52 -2.44
C MET A 392 12.61 -10.27 -3.33
N LEU A 393 13.71 -10.13 -4.04
CA LEU A 393 13.90 -9.11 -5.08
C LEU A 393 13.35 -9.63 -6.43
N PRO A 394 13.21 -8.76 -7.46
CA PRO A 394 12.78 -9.17 -8.78
C PRO A 394 13.55 -10.38 -9.30
N SER A 395 12.82 -11.45 -9.58
CA SER A 395 13.35 -12.78 -9.86
C SER A 395 12.75 -13.34 -11.15
N THR A 396 13.46 -14.23 -11.81
CA THR A 396 13.12 -14.74 -13.15
C THR A 396 12.40 -16.08 -13.05
N PHE A 397 11.20 -16.14 -13.62
CA PHE A 397 10.35 -17.33 -13.66
C PHE A 397 10.21 -17.88 -15.09
N LEU A 398 10.16 -19.19 -15.24
CA LEU A 398 9.90 -19.90 -16.50
C LEU A 398 8.53 -20.60 -16.41
N PRO A 399 7.46 -19.99 -16.96
CA PRO A 399 6.14 -20.62 -17.05
C PRO A 399 6.05 -21.58 -18.25
N THR A 400 5.68 -22.83 -17.99
CA THR A 400 5.35 -23.85 -19.00
C THR A 400 3.89 -23.71 -19.43
N CYS A 401 3.61 -23.73 -20.73
CA CYS A 401 2.28 -23.47 -21.26
C CYS A 401 1.33 -24.65 -21.10
N SER A 402 0.14 -24.44 -20.51
CA SER A 402 -0.85 -25.53 -20.33
C SER A 402 -1.60 -25.98 -21.59
N GLN A 403 -1.31 -25.42 -22.78
CA GLN A 403 -1.96 -25.80 -24.04
C GLN A 403 -1.07 -26.62 -24.98
N CYS A 404 0.26 -26.47 -24.87
CA CYS A 404 1.22 -27.24 -25.68
C CYS A 404 2.39 -27.81 -24.86
N SER A 405 2.36 -27.68 -23.53
CA SER A 405 3.41 -28.10 -22.57
C SER A 405 4.82 -27.59 -22.87
N SER A 406 4.94 -26.58 -23.75
CA SER A 406 6.23 -25.95 -24.07
C SER A 406 6.73 -25.08 -22.94
N THR A 407 8.02 -25.25 -22.63
CA THR A 407 8.76 -24.46 -21.66
C THR A 407 9.66 -23.46 -22.41
N PRO A 408 9.54 -22.15 -22.17
CA PRO A 408 10.37 -21.15 -22.84
C PRO A 408 11.84 -21.31 -22.42
N PRO A 409 12.81 -20.96 -23.29
CA PRO A 409 14.23 -21.03 -22.96
C PRO A 409 14.56 -20.08 -21.77
N PRO A 410 15.58 -20.39 -20.94
CA PRO A 410 15.93 -19.58 -19.76
C PRO A 410 16.17 -18.10 -20.02
N SER A 411 16.65 -17.75 -21.22
CA SER A 411 16.83 -16.37 -21.69
C SER A 411 15.54 -15.56 -21.83
N SER A 412 14.39 -16.22 -21.85
CA SER A 412 13.06 -15.64 -22.01
C SER A 412 12.20 -15.74 -20.74
N GLY A 413 12.82 -15.94 -19.58
CA GLY A 413 12.09 -15.95 -18.32
C GLY A 413 11.42 -14.61 -18.02
N VAL A 414 10.25 -14.69 -17.39
CA VAL A 414 9.44 -13.56 -16.98
C VAL A 414 9.93 -13.07 -15.64
N VAL A 415 10.37 -11.80 -15.57
CA VAL A 415 10.70 -11.20 -14.28
C VAL A 415 9.42 -10.89 -13.52
N SER A 416 9.35 -11.31 -12.25
CA SER A 416 8.25 -11.00 -11.34
C SER A 416 8.76 -10.62 -9.96
N VAL A 417 7.89 -9.98 -9.19
CA VAL A 417 8.16 -9.48 -7.85
C VAL A 417 6.89 -9.61 -7.00
N ARG A 418 7.05 -9.66 -5.68
CA ARG A 418 5.94 -9.72 -4.72
C ARG A 418 4.89 -8.63 -5.00
N GLY A 419 3.63 -9.02 -5.03
CA GLY A 419 2.47 -8.17 -5.34
C GLY A 419 2.20 -7.97 -6.84
N ALA A 420 3.07 -8.42 -7.75
CA ALA A 420 2.87 -8.26 -9.18
C ALA A 420 2.02 -9.39 -9.79
N SER A 421 1.30 -9.04 -10.85
CA SER A 421 0.75 -9.98 -11.83
C SER A 421 1.63 -9.92 -13.07
N SER A 422 2.22 -11.06 -13.43
CA SER A 422 3.12 -11.21 -14.57
C SER A 422 2.43 -11.98 -15.70
N LEU A 423 2.69 -11.55 -16.94
CA LEU A 423 2.08 -12.10 -18.15
C LEU A 423 3.19 -12.58 -19.08
N ALA A 424 3.01 -13.75 -19.67
CA ALA A 424 3.76 -14.21 -20.81
C ALA A 424 2.83 -14.68 -21.94
N ILE A 425 3.41 -14.86 -23.11
CA ILE A 425 2.76 -15.39 -24.29
C ILE A 425 3.62 -16.58 -24.74
N CYS A 426 3.01 -17.74 -24.90
CA CYS A 426 3.72 -18.91 -25.43
C CYS A 426 4.24 -18.60 -26.85
N ARG A 427 5.47 -19.02 -27.19
CA ARG A 427 6.02 -18.79 -28.54
C ARG A 427 5.53 -19.79 -29.59
N GLU A 428 4.88 -20.87 -29.19
CA GLU A 428 4.43 -21.91 -30.11
C GLU A 428 2.93 -21.80 -30.40
N CYS A 429 2.08 -21.86 -29.37
CA CYS A 429 0.62 -21.77 -29.53
C CYS A 429 0.06 -20.34 -29.34
N HIS A 430 0.90 -19.35 -29.05
CA HIS A 430 0.50 -17.96 -28.74
C HIS A 430 -0.48 -17.81 -27.56
N ALA A 431 -0.67 -18.86 -26.75
CA ALA A 431 -1.51 -18.82 -25.56
C ALA A 431 -1.02 -17.79 -24.56
N LYS A 432 -1.97 -17.01 -24.02
CA LYS A 432 -1.73 -16.06 -22.94
C LYS A 432 -1.65 -16.81 -21.61
N MET A 433 -0.48 -16.75 -20.99
CA MET A 433 -0.20 -17.30 -19.66
C MET A 433 -0.04 -16.15 -18.66
N THR A 434 -0.54 -16.31 -17.44
CA THR A 434 -0.52 -15.25 -16.42
C THR A 434 -0.37 -15.88 -15.04
N PHE A 435 0.55 -15.34 -14.24
CA PHE A 435 0.71 -15.72 -12.84
C PHE A 435 0.76 -14.48 -11.95
N LYS A 436 0.37 -14.62 -10.70
CA LYS A 436 0.37 -13.54 -9.72
C LYS A 436 0.89 -14.07 -8.39
N ILE A 437 1.82 -13.32 -7.80
CA ILE A 437 2.51 -13.68 -6.54
C ILE A 437 2.14 -12.63 -5.48
N PRO A 438 1.02 -12.75 -4.75
CA PRO A 438 0.62 -11.74 -3.76
C PRO A 438 1.59 -11.71 -2.57
N ASP A 439 1.83 -12.88 -1.96
CA ASP A 439 2.66 -13.04 -0.78
C ASP A 439 3.78 -14.06 -0.99
N VAL A 440 4.91 -13.78 -0.36
CA VAL A 440 6.10 -14.64 -0.30
C VAL A 440 6.33 -14.98 1.17
N LYS A 441 6.46 -16.27 1.50
CA LYS A 441 6.79 -16.74 2.85
C LYS A 441 8.08 -17.54 2.85
N PHE A 442 8.98 -17.14 3.75
CA PHE A 442 10.18 -17.87 4.11
C PHE A 442 9.91 -18.63 5.42
N LEU A 443 9.93 -19.96 5.37
CA LEU A 443 9.74 -20.82 6.55
C LEU A 443 11.03 -21.60 6.81
N VAL A 444 11.56 -21.53 8.03
CA VAL A 444 12.74 -22.31 8.41
C VAL A 444 12.34 -23.77 8.56
N VAL A 445 12.90 -24.65 7.72
CA VAL A 445 12.66 -26.10 7.77
C VAL A 445 13.90 -26.77 8.34
N THR A 446 13.83 -27.06 9.64
CA THR A 446 14.88 -27.80 10.34
C THR A 446 14.62 -29.29 10.23
N ALA A 447 14.92 -29.89 9.06
CA ALA A 447 15.13 -31.33 9.02
C ALA A 447 16.33 -31.69 9.91
N GLY A 448 16.21 -32.79 10.66
CA GLY A 448 17.03 -33.08 11.82
C GLY A 448 18.55 -33.13 11.57
N SER A 449 19.28 -32.70 12.60
CA SER A 449 20.68 -33.05 12.90
C SER A 449 21.75 -32.81 11.82
N SER A 450 22.29 -31.58 11.79
CA SER A 450 23.73 -31.37 11.60
C SER A 450 24.18 -30.09 12.31
N ALA A 451 25.33 -30.15 12.99
CA ALA A 451 25.81 -29.10 13.89
C ALA A 451 26.19 -27.78 13.19
N GLY A 452 26.14 -26.65 13.92
CA GLY A 452 26.88 -25.44 13.55
C GLY A 452 26.08 -24.13 13.44
N ALA A 453 24.75 -24.16 13.33
CA ALA A 453 23.96 -22.92 13.28
C ALA A 453 23.94 -22.21 14.65
N PRO A 454 24.24 -20.90 14.73
CA PRO A 454 24.18 -20.17 15.99
C PRO A 454 22.73 -20.15 16.47
N GLN A 455 22.49 -20.63 17.69
CA GLN A 455 21.19 -20.63 18.34
C GLN A 455 20.54 -19.25 18.15
N LEU A 456 19.45 -19.17 17.35
CA LEU A 456 18.52 -18.06 17.49
C LEU A 456 18.18 -18.04 18.97
N LYS A 457 18.55 -16.96 19.67
CA LYS A 457 18.37 -16.85 21.12
C LYS A 457 16.95 -17.28 21.43
N LYS A 458 16.78 -18.47 22.03
CA LYS A 458 15.49 -18.92 22.56
C LYS A 458 14.99 -17.72 23.34
N LYS A 459 13.85 -17.14 22.94
CA LYS A 459 13.21 -16.10 23.75
C LYS A 459 13.13 -16.72 25.13
N LYS A 460 13.82 -16.13 26.12
CA LYS A 460 13.88 -16.71 27.47
C LYS A 460 12.44 -17.02 27.86
N PRO A 461 12.13 -18.24 28.33
CA PRO A 461 10.75 -18.61 28.63
C PRO A 461 10.18 -17.53 29.54
N ARG A 462 9.15 -16.84 29.05
CA ARG A 462 8.52 -15.79 29.83
C ARG A 462 7.98 -16.44 31.09
N GLU A 463 8.32 -15.86 32.22
CA GLU A 463 7.79 -16.30 33.51
C GLU A 463 6.27 -16.36 33.43
N ASN A 464 5.71 -17.56 33.57
CA ASN A 464 4.27 -17.80 33.55
C ASN A 464 3.69 -17.40 34.90
N LEU A 465 3.45 -16.10 35.08
CA LEU A 465 2.99 -15.50 36.34
C LEU A 465 1.57 -15.97 36.79
N GLY A 466 0.90 -16.84 36.03
CA GLY A 466 -0.45 -17.34 36.35
C GLY A 466 -1.57 -16.29 36.28
N ILE A 467 -1.29 -15.10 35.74
CA ILE A 467 -2.23 -13.97 35.75
C ILE A 467 -3.08 -13.96 34.46
N THR A 468 -4.40 -13.95 34.62
CA THR A 468 -5.36 -13.75 33.53
C THR A 468 -5.53 -12.26 33.23
N THR A 469 -5.55 -11.88 31.95
CA THR A 469 -5.80 -10.49 31.57
C THR A 469 -7.25 -10.10 31.82
N GLY A 470 -7.47 -8.97 32.49
CA GLY A 470 -8.80 -8.49 32.89
C GLY A 470 -9.06 -8.54 34.41
N THR A 471 -8.37 -9.39 35.17
CA THR A 471 -8.51 -9.46 36.64
C THR A 471 -7.57 -8.48 37.35
N GLU A 472 -7.85 -8.15 38.61
CA GLU A 472 -6.91 -7.41 39.45
C GLU A 472 -5.68 -8.27 39.78
N LEU A 473 -4.50 -7.65 39.92
CA LEU A 473 -3.29 -8.32 40.42
C LEU A 473 -3.43 -8.64 41.91
N PRO A 474 -2.68 -9.63 42.45
CA PRO A 474 -2.55 -9.84 43.89
C PRO A 474 -2.24 -8.52 44.63
N ARG A 475 -3.05 -8.21 45.65
CA ARG A 475 -3.01 -6.94 46.42
C ARG A 475 -3.12 -5.66 45.55
N ARG A 476 -3.68 -5.74 44.34
CA ARG A 476 -3.72 -4.69 43.30
C ARG A 476 -2.34 -4.24 42.82
N GLY A 477 -1.37 -5.14 42.86
CA GLY A 477 0.02 -4.88 42.45
C GLY A 477 0.86 -4.14 43.49
N ARG A 478 0.39 -4.00 44.74
CA ARG A 478 1.12 -3.32 45.84
C ARG A 478 2.09 -4.25 46.55
N CYS A 479 3.26 -3.73 46.92
CA CYS A 479 4.19 -4.36 47.87
C CYS A 479 4.26 -3.56 49.20
N SER A 480 5.00 -4.11 50.18
CA SER A 480 5.35 -3.45 51.44
C SER A 480 6.10 -2.13 51.21
N HIS A 481 7.05 -2.12 50.28
CA HIS A 481 7.91 -0.97 49.97
C HIS A 481 7.14 0.21 49.36
N TYR A 482 6.20 -0.06 48.45
CA TYR A 482 5.42 0.94 47.73
C TYR A 482 3.92 0.61 47.81
N SER A 483 3.33 0.86 48.98
CA SER A 483 1.89 0.69 49.25
C SER A 483 0.96 1.57 48.41
N LYS A 484 1.52 2.50 47.62
CA LYS A 484 0.82 3.48 46.76
C LYS A 484 0.99 3.23 45.25
N SER A 485 1.74 2.21 44.83
CA SER A 485 1.88 1.80 43.43
C SER A 485 0.97 0.62 43.12
N TYR A 486 0.15 0.76 42.09
CA TYR A 486 -0.77 -0.26 41.59
C TYR A 486 -0.27 -0.81 40.25
N ARG A 487 1.01 -1.22 40.23
CA ARG A 487 1.72 -1.68 39.03
C ARG A 487 2.89 -2.58 39.40
N TRP A 488 3.16 -3.57 38.56
CA TRP A 488 4.41 -4.33 38.58
C TRP A 488 5.28 -3.91 37.38
N PHE A 489 6.58 -4.11 37.48
CA PHE A 489 7.56 -3.77 36.45
C PHE A 489 8.19 -5.03 35.88
N ARG A 490 8.38 -5.06 34.56
CA ARG A 490 9.28 -6.04 33.94
C ARG A 490 10.63 -5.39 33.73
N PHE A 491 11.60 -5.81 34.54
CA PHE A 491 12.96 -5.28 34.51
C PHE A 491 13.71 -5.82 33.28
N SER A 492 14.50 -4.98 32.62
CA SER A 492 15.22 -5.36 31.39
C SER A 492 16.41 -6.28 31.66
N CYS A 493 17.04 -6.15 32.83
CA CYS A 493 18.20 -6.93 33.24
C CYS A 493 17.87 -8.44 33.39
N CYS A 494 16.73 -8.79 33.97
CA CYS A 494 16.34 -10.19 34.23
C CYS A 494 15.08 -10.69 33.49
N GLU A 495 14.30 -9.81 32.86
CA GLU A 495 12.98 -10.08 32.26
C GLU A 495 11.89 -10.62 33.23
N LYS A 496 12.23 -10.92 34.49
CA LYS A 496 11.30 -11.18 35.61
C LYS A 496 10.42 -9.97 35.94
N VAL A 497 9.33 -10.22 36.68
CA VAL A 497 8.37 -9.18 37.06
C VAL A 497 8.28 -9.00 38.57
N PHE A 498 8.56 -7.78 39.06
CA PHE A 498 8.47 -7.44 40.48
C PHE A 498 7.63 -6.17 40.72
N PRO A 499 7.02 -5.99 41.90
CA PRO A 499 6.26 -4.79 42.22
C PRO A 499 7.08 -3.49 42.25
N CYS A 500 8.37 -3.58 42.57
CA CYS A 500 9.28 -2.44 42.67
C CYS A 500 10.75 -2.88 42.70
N ASP A 501 11.63 -1.91 42.49
CA ASP A 501 13.10 -2.04 42.50
C ASP A 501 13.60 -2.77 43.77
N ARG A 502 13.12 -2.38 44.95
CA ARG A 502 13.49 -3.05 46.23
C ARG A 502 12.99 -4.50 46.39
N CYS A 503 12.02 -4.94 45.59
CA CYS A 503 11.60 -6.34 45.56
C CYS A 503 12.47 -7.13 44.57
N HIS A 504 12.91 -6.48 43.48
CA HIS A 504 13.90 -7.05 42.58
C HIS A 504 15.25 -7.26 43.30
N ASP A 505 15.77 -6.24 43.97
CA ASP A 505 17.08 -6.31 44.67
C ASP A 505 17.13 -7.33 45.82
N ALA A 506 15.97 -7.78 46.31
CA ALA A 506 15.87 -8.79 47.36
C ALA A 506 15.91 -10.23 46.82
N GLU A 507 15.75 -10.43 45.50
CA GLU A 507 15.54 -11.74 44.86
C GLU A 507 16.37 -11.93 43.56
N CYS A 508 17.17 -10.93 43.18
CA CYS A 508 18.08 -10.95 42.04
C CYS A 508 19.46 -10.41 42.44
N ASP A 509 20.51 -11.20 42.23
CA ASP A 509 21.91 -10.85 42.55
C ASP A 509 22.55 -9.88 41.52
N HIS A 510 21.83 -8.83 41.13
CA HIS A 510 22.35 -7.78 40.25
C HIS A 510 21.57 -6.47 40.41
N ALA A 511 22.21 -5.35 40.05
CA ALA A 511 21.59 -4.04 40.10
C ALA A 511 20.34 -3.95 39.19
N VAL A 512 19.40 -3.08 39.58
CA VAL A 512 18.23 -2.69 38.78
C VAL A 512 18.65 -1.89 37.55
N GLU A 513 18.21 -2.36 36.38
CA GLU A 513 18.18 -1.60 35.14
C GLU A 513 16.74 -1.10 34.87
N HIS A 514 16.58 0.04 34.20
CA HIS A 514 15.28 0.71 34.07
C HIS A 514 14.23 -0.12 33.31
N ALA A 515 13.08 -0.36 33.95
CA ALA A 515 11.97 -1.13 33.40
C ALA A 515 11.11 -0.35 32.39
N ASN A 516 11.34 -0.58 31.10
CA ASN A 516 10.56 0.02 30.00
C ASN A 516 9.09 -0.49 29.89
N ARG A 517 8.71 -1.54 30.63
CA ARG A 517 7.40 -2.22 30.55
C ARG A 517 6.83 -2.41 31.97
N MET A 518 5.51 -2.26 32.09
CA MET A 518 4.80 -2.43 33.36
C MET A 518 3.48 -3.20 33.17
N ILE A 519 3.02 -3.88 34.22
CA ILE A 519 1.72 -4.57 34.27
C ILE A 519 0.79 -3.77 35.19
N CYS A 520 -0.43 -3.48 34.73
CA CYS A 520 -1.41 -2.75 35.52
C CYS A 520 -1.97 -3.58 36.67
N GLY A 521 -2.02 -3.03 37.89
CA GLY A 521 -2.62 -3.68 39.06
C GLY A 521 -4.13 -3.90 38.99
N TRP A 522 -4.83 -3.23 38.08
CA TRP A 522 -6.29 -3.24 37.98
C TRP A 522 -6.83 -4.21 36.91
N CYS A 523 -6.19 -4.27 35.75
CA CYS A 523 -6.64 -5.09 34.62
C CYS A 523 -5.61 -6.14 34.18
N SER A 524 -4.47 -6.25 34.89
CA SER A 524 -3.40 -7.20 34.62
C SER A 524 -2.81 -7.18 33.20
N ARG A 525 -3.08 -6.12 32.42
CA ARG A 525 -2.51 -5.95 31.07
C ARG A 525 -1.11 -5.37 31.15
N GLU A 526 -0.20 -5.96 30.38
CA GLU A 526 1.15 -5.47 30.18
C GLU A 526 1.18 -4.35 29.13
N GLN A 527 1.90 -3.27 29.42
CA GLN A 527 1.98 -2.04 28.62
C GLN A 527 3.36 -1.41 28.74
N ASN A 528 3.70 -0.48 27.85
CA ASN A 528 4.87 0.38 28.03
C ASN A 528 4.76 1.20 29.33
N TYR A 529 5.90 1.54 29.93
CA TYR A 529 5.93 2.35 31.15
C TYR A 529 5.19 3.68 30.96
N ARG A 530 4.17 3.92 31.80
CA ARG A 530 3.47 5.21 31.95
C ARG A 530 3.41 5.57 33.44
N PRO A 531 3.68 6.81 33.84
CA PRO A 531 3.77 7.15 35.26
C PRO A 531 2.41 7.35 35.96
N GLU A 532 1.35 7.76 35.24
CA GLU A 532 0.10 8.23 35.85
C GLU A 532 -1.07 7.25 35.75
N ASP A 533 -1.31 6.69 34.57
CA ASP A 533 -2.48 5.89 34.22
C ASP A 533 -2.15 4.62 33.40
N CYS A 534 -3.13 3.74 33.27
CA CYS A 534 -3.08 2.60 32.35
C CYS A 534 -3.74 2.95 31.00
N GLY A 535 -3.03 2.71 29.90
CA GLY A 535 -3.55 2.95 28.54
C GLY A 535 -4.66 2.01 28.07
N PHE A 536 -5.14 1.10 28.91
CA PHE A 536 -6.24 0.16 28.58
C PHE A 536 -7.49 0.34 29.44
N CYS A 537 -7.34 0.61 30.74
CA CYS A 537 -8.48 0.80 31.66
C CYS A 537 -8.53 2.19 32.29
N HIS A 538 -7.58 3.08 31.97
CA HIS A 538 -7.46 4.46 32.48
C HIS A 538 -7.43 4.62 34.01
N ALA A 539 -7.39 3.51 34.76
CA ALA A 539 -7.18 3.51 36.19
C ALA A 539 -5.79 4.04 36.53
N SER A 540 -5.72 4.87 37.57
CA SER A 540 -4.46 5.48 37.99
C SER A 540 -3.54 4.45 38.65
N VAL A 541 -2.31 4.35 38.19
CA VAL A 541 -1.32 3.34 38.62
C VAL A 541 -0.46 3.81 39.81
N VAL A 542 -0.61 5.07 40.22
CA VAL A 542 0.00 5.67 41.40
C VAL A 542 -1.08 6.43 42.17
N LYS A 543 -1.09 6.39 43.51
CA LYS A 543 -2.00 7.26 44.28
C LYS A 543 -1.76 8.72 43.89
N LYS A 544 -2.77 9.37 43.27
CA LYS A 544 -2.74 10.80 42.89
C LYS A 544 -2.10 11.61 44.02
N ALA A 545 -1.02 12.32 43.71
CA ALA A 545 -0.41 13.27 44.64
C ALA A 545 -1.51 14.20 45.14
N GLY A 546 -1.59 14.37 46.46
CA GLY A 546 -2.76 14.99 47.09
C GLY A 546 -3.16 16.29 46.41
N SER A 547 -4.47 16.52 46.30
CA SER A 547 -5.00 17.88 46.18
C SER A 547 -4.24 18.75 47.18
N GLY A 548 -3.72 19.91 46.74
CA GLY A 548 -2.86 20.80 47.54
C GLY A 548 -3.61 21.50 48.67
N PHE A 549 -4.26 20.71 49.52
CA PHE A 549 -5.03 21.09 50.67
C PHE A 549 -4.15 20.93 51.90
N TRP A 550 -4.20 21.93 52.77
CA TRP A 550 -3.24 22.10 53.85
C TRP A 550 -3.62 21.27 55.08
N GLU A 551 -3.01 20.11 55.25
CA GLU A 551 -2.86 19.45 56.56
C GLU A 551 -1.37 19.36 56.90
N GLY A 552 -0.97 19.77 58.11
CA GLY A 552 0.38 19.52 58.64
C GLY A 552 1.53 20.45 58.22
N GLY A 553 1.28 21.55 57.50
CA GLY A 553 2.22 22.70 57.47
C GLY A 553 3.55 22.56 56.71
N LYS A 554 3.74 21.53 55.88
CA LYS A 554 4.96 21.34 55.04
C LYS A 554 4.69 21.34 53.52
N GLY A 555 3.88 22.30 53.05
CA GLY A 555 3.53 22.44 51.62
C GLY A 555 4.03 23.75 50.99
N THR A 556 4.71 23.65 49.84
CA THR A 556 5.12 24.82 49.03
C THR A 556 3.89 25.52 48.45
N ARG A 557 3.85 26.86 48.56
CA ARG A 557 2.66 27.68 48.31
C ARG A 557 2.47 28.05 46.82
N ASP A 558 2.02 27.09 46.02
CA ASP A 558 1.78 27.29 44.58
C ASP A 558 0.55 28.13 44.26
N LYS A 559 0.77 29.40 43.87
CA LYS A 559 -0.31 30.32 43.47
C LYS A 559 -1.16 29.82 42.29
N ALA A 560 -0.60 29.02 41.39
CA ALA A 560 -1.32 28.46 40.26
C ALA A 560 -2.41 27.47 40.69
N ARG A 561 -2.12 26.62 41.69
CA ARG A 561 -2.97 25.50 42.12
C ARG A 561 -3.95 25.84 43.25
N MET A 562 -3.71 26.92 43.99
CA MET A 562 -4.66 27.42 45.01
C MET A 562 -5.97 27.93 44.37
N SER A 563 -7.10 27.69 45.04
CA SER A 563 -8.41 28.25 44.66
C SER A 563 -8.38 29.78 44.59
N ARG A 564 -9.14 30.37 43.65
CA ARG A 564 -9.35 31.83 43.60
C ARG A 564 -10.03 32.37 44.88
N LYS A 565 -10.77 31.53 45.60
CA LYS A 565 -11.45 31.88 46.86
C LYS A 565 -10.55 31.73 48.10
N ASP A 566 -9.33 31.21 47.98
CA ASP A 566 -8.41 31.08 49.11
C ASP A 566 -7.78 32.45 49.45
N PRO A 567 -8.00 33.04 50.64
CA PRO A 567 -7.39 34.32 51.02
C PRO A 567 -5.85 34.23 51.08
N ARG A 568 -5.29 33.02 51.24
CA ARG A 568 -3.86 32.73 51.16
C ARG A 568 -3.36 32.55 49.72
N LYS A 569 -4.14 32.85 48.67
CA LYS A 569 -3.60 32.95 47.30
C LYS A 569 -2.88 34.28 47.05
N TYR A 570 -3.48 35.39 47.48
CA TYR A 570 -3.03 36.75 47.10
C TYR A 570 -2.10 37.43 48.11
N LYS A 571 -2.14 37.03 49.41
CA LYS A 571 -1.26 37.57 50.47
C LYS A 571 0.23 37.43 50.08
N ARG A 572 1.13 38.37 50.42
CA ARG A 572 2.57 38.15 50.21
C ARG A 572 3.09 37.04 51.15
N PRO A 573 4.07 36.21 50.75
CA PRO A 573 4.84 35.41 51.69
C PRO A 573 5.68 36.37 52.57
N PRO A 574 5.80 36.14 53.89
CA PRO A 574 6.81 36.85 54.68
C PRO A 574 8.21 36.42 54.21
N GLY A 575 9.09 37.38 53.94
CA GLY A 575 10.52 37.12 53.64
C GLY A 575 10.94 36.93 52.16
N GLY A 576 10.08 37.18 51.17
CA GLY A 576 10.45 37.00 49.76
C GLY A 576 11.13 38.21 49.11
N ALA A 577 12.45 38.16 48.89
CA ALA A 577 13.23 39.22 48.23
C ALA A 577 12.89 39.40 46.72
N LEU A 578 13.05 40.64 46.23
CA LEU A 578 12.79 41.02 44.84
C LEU A 578 13.86 40.45 43.88
N ARG A 579 13.47 39.55 42.96
CA ARG A 579 14.33 39.18 41.82
C ARG A 579 14.29 40.29 40.77
N LYS A 580 15.44 40.92 40.51
CA LYS A 580 15.62 41.83 39.36
C LYS A 580 15.22 41.12 38.06
N LYS A 581 14.42 41.79 37.22
CA LYS A 581 14.33 41.44 35.80
C LYS A 581 15.57 41.99 35.10
N TYR A 582 16.27 41.14 34.37
CA TYR A 582 17.04 41.60 33.21
C TYR A 582 16.08 41.65 32.03
N GLY A 583 16.20 42.71 31.23
CA GLY A 583 15.56 42.84 29.91
C GLY A 583 16.51 42.33 28.83
#